data_AF-A0A6L9Z7D9-F1
#
_entry.id   AF-A0A6L9Z7D9-F1
#
_cell.length_a   1.000
_cell.length_b   1.000
_cell.length_c   1.000
_cell.angle_alpha   90.00
_cell.angle_beta   90.00
_cell.angle_gamma   90.00
#
_symmetry.space_group_name_H-M   'P 1'
#
loop_
_entity.id
_entity.type
_entity.pdbx_description
1 polymer ?
#
loop_
_entity_poly.entity_id
_entity_poly.type
_entity_poly.pdbx_seq_one_letter_code
_entity_poly.pdbx_strand_id
1 'polypeptide(L)'
;MIKLVHIPSFLVRIRFAIAPLLLLDALDRNISYWFIIGYIIAVLSDIFDGIIARRLKVSTVQLRQADSWADICLYLCVAISTCLVYPKVIKDFQIPLLLAIAAQVTLFTISLIKFRKFPSFHTYTAKIWGLTLLVATVGLFGFDYAKTLWLAIALCLLNSLEEIGMTLLLPEWQCDILSIFHAFNLRQTLMAKSKIQDNIA
;
A
#
# COMPACT_ATOMS: atom_id res chain seq x y z
N MET A 1 31.14 0.50 -0.74
CA MET A 1 30.38 0.89 -1.95
C MET A 1 29.11 0.08 -2.01
N ILE A 2 27.94 0.71 -1.85
CA ILE A 2 26.64 0.03 -2.02
C ILE A 2 26.46 -0.23 -3.52
N LYS A 3 26.35 -1.49 -3.95
CA LYS A 3 25.99 -1.81 -5.35
C LYS A 3 24.61 -1.23 -5.65
N LEU A 4 24.41 -0.62 -6.83
CA LEU A 4 23.13 0.03 -7.20
C LEU A 4 21.91 -0.89 -7.05
N VAL A 5 22.11 -2.20 -7.21
CA VAL A 5 21.10 -3.25 -7.03
C VAL A 5 20.49 -3.29 -5.61
N HIS A 6 21.21 -2.84 -4.58
CA HIS A 6 20.74 -2.85 -3.19
C HIS A 6 19.99 -1.58 -2.77
N ILE A 7 19.91 -0.56 -3.63
CA ILE A 7 19.25 0.70 -3.32
C ILE A 7 17.75 0.48 -2.99
N PRO A 8 16.96 -0.27 -3.78
CA PRO A 8 15.55 -0.50 -3.45
C PRO A 8 15.35 -1.15 -2.07
N SER A 9 16.11 -2.22 -1.77
CA SER A 9 16.02 -2.88 -0.46
C SER A 9 16.43 -1.96 0.70
N PHE A 10 17.35 -1.02 0.47
CA PHE A 10 17.75 -0.06 1.48
C PHE A 10 16.65 0.97 1.75
N LEU A 11 15.96 1.46 0.71
CA LEU A 11 14.82 2.36 0.84
C LEU A 11 13.66 1.71 1.62
N VAL A 12 13.32 0.45 1.29
CA VAL A 12 12.32 -0.33 2.04
C VAL A 12 12.67 -0.40 3.54
N ARG A 13 13.93 -0.66 3.88
CA ARG A 13 14.39 -0.71 5.28
C ARG A 13 14.33 0.65 5.97
N ILE A 14 14.69 1.73 5.27
CA ILE A 14 14.56 3.10 5.81
C ILE A 14 13.09 3.38 6.15
N ARG A 15 12.17 3.10 5.23
CA ARG A 15 10.72 3.27 5.46
C ARG A 15 10.26 2.50 6.69
N PHE A 16 10.63 1.22 6.77
CA PHE A 16 10.29 0.36 7.91
C PHE A 16 10.85 0.91 9.23
N ALA A 17 12.05 1.50 9.22
CA ALA A 17 12.66 2.09 10.41
C ALA A 17 12.05 3.46 10.78
N ILE A 18 11.63 4.26 9.80
CA ILE A 18 10.96 5.55 10.05
C ILE A 18 9.59 5.34 10.70
N ALA A 19 8.84 4.33 10.28
CA ALA A 19 7.49 4.04 10.78
C ALA A 19 7.36 4.09 12.32
N PRO A 20 8.12 3.32 13.12
CA PRO A 20 8.04 3.40 14.58
C PRO A 20 8.53 4.74 15.14
N LEU A 21 9.46 5.43 14.48
CA LEU A 21 9.91 6.75 14.93
C LEU A 21 8.78 7.80 14.83
N LEU A 22 7.94 7.71 13.79
CA LEU A 22 6.75 8.55 13.67
C LEU A 22 5.78 8.29 14.82
N LEU A 23 5.56 7.02 15.17
CA LEU A 23 4.71 6.68 16.31
C LEU A 23 5.29 7.19 17.63
N LEU A 24 6.61 7.06 17.84
CA LEU A 24 7.28 7.58 19.03
C LEU A 24 7.12 9.10 19.17
N ASP A 25 7.23 9.85 18.07
CA ASP A 25 7.01 11.31 18.06
C ASP A 25 5.57 11.68 18.47
N ALA A 26 4.59 10.82 18.16
CA ALA A 26 3.17 11.05 18.47
C ALA A 26 2.71 10.55 19.86
N LEU A 27 3.57 9.90 20.66
CA LEU A 27 3.17 9.25 21.92
C LEU A 27 2.70 10.24 22.99
N ASP A 28 3.25 11.45 23.00
CA ASP A 28 2.85 12.53 23.92
C ASP A 28 1.57 13.26 23.46
N ARG A 29 0.92 12.76 22.40
CA ARG A 29 -0.27 13.31 21.74
C ARG A 29 -0.04 14.65 21.05
N ASN A 30 1.21 15.05 20.86
CA ASN A 30 1.60 16.14 19.99
C ASN A 30 2.41 15.58 18.82
N ILE A 31 2.81 16.46 17.91
CA ILE A 31 3.75 16.09 16.84
C ILE A 31 4.81 17.19 16.69
N SER A 32 6.01 16.78 16.33
CA SER A 32 7.04 17.71 15.90
C SER A 32 7.05 17.87 14.37
N TYR A 33 7.77 18.87 13.88
CA TYR A 33 8.00 19.03 12.44
C TYR A 33 8.70 17.80 11.82
N TRP A 34 9.42 17.00 12.62
CA TRP A 34 10.08 15.77 12.16
C TRP A 34 9.10 14.67 11.78
N PHE A 35 7.89 14.66 12.34
CA PHE A 35 6.84 13.71 11.93
C PHE A 35 6.53 13.84 10.44
N ILE A 36 6.26 15.06 9.99
CA ILE A 36 5.88 15.34 8.60
C ILE A 36 7.06 15.08 7.67
N ILE A 37 8.25 15.54 8.05
CA ILE A 37 9.48 15.31 7.26
C ILE A 37 9.73 13.81 7.12
N GLY A 38 9.69 13.06 8.23
CA GLY A 38 9.89 11.61 8.24
C GLY A 38 8.84 10.90 7.38
N TYR A 39 7.56 11.28 7.51
CA TYR A 39 6.48 10.71 6.71
C TYR A 39 6.65 10.97 5.21
N ILE A 40 7.01 12.20 4.81
CA ILE A 40 7.30 12.53 3.40
C ILE A 40 8.48 11.70 2.89
N ILE A 41 9.56 11.57 3.66
CA ILE A 41 10.71 10.73 3.30
C ILE A 41 10.28 9.27 3.13
N ALA A 42 9.46 8.74 4.04
CA ALA A 42 8.96 7.37 3.98
C ALA A 42 8.13 7.13 2.70
N VAL A 43 7.20 8.01 2.37
CA VAL A 43 6.39 7.89 1.14
C VAL A 43 7.24 8.08 -0.12
N LEU A 44 8.20 9.01 -0.14
CA LEU A 44 9.11 9.15 -1.27
C LEU A 44 9.98 7.90 -1.44
N SER A 45 10.41 7.27 -0.35
CA SER A 45 11.24 6.06 -0.41
C SER A 45 10.51 4.88 -1.06
N ASP A 46 9.20 4.73 -0.81
CA ASP A 46 8.32 3.78 -1.51
C ASP A 46 8.32 4.03 -3.03
N ILE A 47 7.98 5.26 -3.42
CA ILE A 47 7.88 5.65 -4.84
C ILE A 47 9.21 5.37 -5.57
N PHE A 48 10.33 5.75 -4.94
CA PHE A 48 11.65 5.59 -5.55
C PHE A 48 12.13 4.14 -5.55
N ASP A 49 11.83 3.33 -4.52
CA ASP A 49 12.22 1.92 -4.51
C ASP A 49 11.60 1.17 -5.70
N GLY A 50 10.33 1.45 -6.01
CA GLY A 50 9.60 0.79 -7.08
C GLY A 50 10.12 1.22 -8.45
N ILE A 51 10.39 2.51 -8.63
CA ILE A 51 10.97 3.05 -9.88
C ILE A 51 12.37 2.47 -10.11
N ILE A 52 13.22 2.46 -9.09
CA ILE A 52 14.60 1.99 -9.21
C ILE A 52 14.63 0.48 -9.44
N ALA A 53 13.82 -0.30 -8.73
CA ALA A 53 13.77 -1.75 -8.89
C ALA A 53 13.34 -2.17 -10.30
N ARG A 54 12.37 -1.45 -10.91
CA ARG A 54 11.94 -1.68 -12.30
C ARG A 54 13.01 -1.29 -13.31
N ARG A 55 13.67 -0.14 -13.13
CA ARG A 55 14.75 0.32 -14.03
C ARG A 55 15.96 -0.61 -14.00
N LEU A 56 16.31 -1.13 -12.82
CA LEU A 56 17.43 -2.05 -12.65
C LEU A 56 17.05 -3.52 -12.90
N LYS A 57 15.78 -3.84 -13.18
CA LYS A 57 15.26 -5.21 -13.36
C LYS A 57 15.54 -6.14 -12.17
N VAL A 58 15.47 -5.59 -10.96
CA VAL A 58 15.73 -6.31 -9.68
C VAL A 58 14.46 -6.46 -8.84
N SER A 59 13.29 -6.30 -9.46
CA SER A 59 11.97 -6.48 -8.84
C SER A 59 11.72 -7.97 -8.57
N THR A 60 12.20 -8.46 -7.42
CA THR A 60 12.02 -9.84 -6.97
C THR A 60 10.78 -9.98 -6.09
N VAL A 61 10.25 -11.19 -5.97
CA VAL A 61 9.11 -11.49 -5.09
C VAL A 61 9.43 -11.15 -3.64
N GLN A 62 10.64 -11.45 -3.17
CA GLN A 62 11.08 -11.15 -1.80
C GLN A 62 11.13 -9.65 -1.54
N LEU A 63 11.62 -8.87 -2.51
CA LEU A 63 11.64 -7.41 -2.39
C LEU A 63 10.22 -6.85 -2.30
N ARG A 64 9.30 -7.34 -3.14
CA ARG A 64 7.89 -6.91 -3.12
C ARG A 64 7.14 -7.30 -1.85
N GLN A 65 7.47 -8.46 -1.25
CA GLN A 65 6.90 -8.82 0.05
C GLN A 65 7.45 -7.93 1.17
N ALA A 66 8.75 -7.62 1.16
CA ALA A 66 9.35 -6.71 2.15
C ALA A 66 8.78 -5.28 2.04
N ASP A 67 8.56 -4.82 0.81
CA ASP A 67 7.88 -3.58 0.45
C ASP A 67 6.47 -3.51 1.06
N SER A 68 5.62 -4.52 0.83
CA SER A 68 4.29 -4.60 1.45
C SER A 68 4.33 -4.59 3.00
N TRP A 69 5.30 -5.26 3.61
CA TRP A 69 5.46 -5.24 5.07
C TRP A 69 5.88 -3.86 5.60
N ALA A 70 6.73 -3.14 4.87
CA ALA A 70 7.12 -1.78 5.20
C ALA A 70 5.95 -0.81 5.12
N ASP A 71 5.09 -0.94 4.11
CA ASP A 71 3.86 -0.15 3.99
C ASP A 71 2.88 -0.43 5.12
N ILE A 72 2.63 -1.71 5.42
CA ILE A 72 1.75 -2.09 6.53
C ILE A 72 2.28 -1.47 7.84
N CYS A 73 3.58 -1.55 8.09
CA CYS A 73 4.19 -0.96 9.28
C CYS A 73 4.03 0.57 9.32
N LEU A 74 4.33 1.26 8.21
CA LEU A 74 4.20 2.71 8.09
C LEU A 74 2.77 3.17 8.34
N TYR A 75 1.81 2.62 7.61
CA TYR A 75 0.42 3.07 7.71
C TYR A 75 -0.24 2.67 9.03
N LEU A 76 0.18 1.56 9.65
CA LEU A 76 -0.26 1.23 11.01
C LEU A 76 0.25 2.25 12.03
N CYS A 77 1.53 2.62 11.95
CA CYS A 77 2.10 3.64 12.84
C CYS A 77 1.42 5.00 12.65
N VAL A 78 1.17 5.41 11.40
CA VAL A 78 0.43 6.64 11.07
C VAL A 78 -1.01 6.59 11.59
N ALA A 79 -1.70 5.46 11.42
CA ALA A 79 -3.07 5.28 11.94
C ALA A 79 -3.12 5.41 13.46
N ILE A 80 -2.22 4.72 14.18
CA ILE A 80 -2.14 4.81 15.64
C ILE A 80 -1.81 6.25 16.08
N SER A 81 -0.84 6.89 15.43
CA SER A 81 -0.49 8.30 15.69
C SER A 81 -1.71 9.21 15.50
N THR A 82 -2.51 8.97 14.46
CA THR A 82 -3.75 9.73 14.20
C THR A 82 -4.76 9.53 15.34
N CYS A 83 -4.90 8.31 15.86
CA CYS A 83 -5.76 8.04 17.00
C CYS A 83 -5.30 8.74 18.29
N LEU A 84 -3.99 8.86 18.50
CA LEU A 84 -3.42 9.52 19.68
C LEU A 84 -3.57 11.03 19.64
N VAL A 85 -3.26 11.65 18.49
CA VAL A 85 -3.18 13.10 18.32
C VAL A 85 -4.55 13.70 17.98
N TYR A 86 -5.37 13.01 17.17
CA TYR A 86 -6.64 13.53 16.64
C TYR A 86 -7.86 12.64 16.99
N PRO A 87 -8.14 12.36 18.28
CA PRO A 87 -9.24 11.49 18.67
C PRO A 87 -10.63 12.00 18.21
N LYS A 88 -10.79 13.33 18.12
CA LYS A 88 -12.02 13.95 17.60
C LYS A 88 -12.22 13.65 16.11
N VAL A 89 -11.16 13.75 15.31
CA VAL A 89 -11.22 13.44 13.87
C VAL A 89 -11.55 11.96 13.68
N ILE A 90 -10.95 11.06 14.46
CA ILE A 90 -11.29 9.62 14.41
C ILE A 90 -12.78 9.40 14.70
N LYS A 91 -13.34 10.10 15.69
CA LYS A 91 -14.77 10.01 16.01
C LYS A 91 -15.66 10.52 14.88
N ASP A 92 -15.29 11.64 14.28
CA ASP A 92 -16.03 12.26 13.17
C ASP A 92 -16.01 11.38 11.91
N PHE A 93 -14.90 10.68 11.67
CA PHE A 93 -14.69 9.78 10.53
C PHE A 93 -14.86 8.29 10.86
N GLN A 94 -15.44 7.94 12.02
CA GLN A 94 -15.46 6.56 12.50
C GLN A 94 -16.08 5.56 11.51
N ILE A 95 -17.24 5.89 10.94
CA ILE A 95 -17.95 5.03 9.99
C ILE A 95 -17.17 4.88 8.68
N PRO A 96 -16.78 5.97 7.99
CA PRO A 96 -16.02 5.82 6.74
C PRO A 96 -14.65 5.14 6.95
N LEU A 97 -13.96 5.37 8.08
CA LEU A 97 -12.72 4.65 8.41
C LEU A 97 -12.96 3.15 8.64
N LEU A 98 -14.01 2.78 9.38
CA LEU A 98 -14.34 1.37 9.60
C LEU A 98 -14.67 0.65 8.29
N LEU A 99 -15.37 1.32 7.36
CA LEU A 99 -15.64 0.77 6.03
C LEU A 99 -14.34 0.55 5.24
N ALA A 100 -13.43 1.53 5.25
CA ALA A 100 -12.13 1.40 4.58
C ALA A 100 -11.29 0.26 5.16
N ILE A 101 -11.21 0.17 6.49
CA ILE A 101 -10.52 -0.91 7.20
C ILE A 101 -11.14 -2.27 6.84
N ALA A 102 -12.48 -2.38 6.88
CA ALA A 102 -13.17 -3.61 6.54
C ALA A 102 -12.91 -4.05 5.10
N ALA A 103 -12.88 -3.11 4.15
CA ALA A 103 -12.56 -3.40 2.75
C ALA A 103 -11.11 -3.92 2.59
N GLN A 104 -10.14 -3.29 3.25
CA GLN A 104 -8.74 -3.73 3.22
C GLN A 104 -8.53 -5.09 3.90
N VAL A 105 -9.16 -5.32 5.06
CA VAL A 105 -9.13 -6.62 5.75
C VAL A 105 -9.76 -7.71 4.87
N THR A 106 -10.86 -7.40 4.20
CA THR A 106 -11.52 -8.33 3.26
C THR A 106 -10.59 -8.69 2.10
N LEU A 107 -9.97 -7.70 1.47
CA LEU A 107 -8.98 -7.91 0.42
C LEU A 107 -7.83 -8.82 0.89
N PHE A 108 -7.24 -8.51 2.05
CA PHE A 108 -6.12 -9.26 2.60
C PHE A 108 -6.53 -10.70 2.91
N THR A 109 -7.71 -10.88 3.49
CA THR A 109 -8.26 -12.20 3.83
C THR A 109 -8.48 -13.04 2.58
N ILE A 110 -9.13 -12.50 1.54
CA ILE A 110 -9.36 -13.22 0.29
C ILE A 110 -8.03 -13.60 -0.37
N SER A 111 -7.07 -12.67 -0.42
CA SER A 111 -5.75 -12.92 -1.02
C SER A 111 -4.96 -13.98 -0.25
N LEU A 112 -4.98 -13.95 1.09
CA LEU A 112 -4.33 -14.95 1.93
C LEU A 112 -4.97 -16.33 1.81
N ILE A 113 -6.31 -16.43 1.80
CA ILE A 113 -7.03 -17.70 1.63
C ILE A 113 -6.70 -18.31 0.26
N LYS A 114 -6.76 -17.50 -0.80
CA LYS A 114 -6.61 -17.99 -2.18
C LYS A 114 -5.16 -18.25 -2.58
N PHE A 115 -4.23 -17.38 -2.17
CA PHE A 115 -2.85 -17.36 -2.67
C PHE A 115 -1.78 -17.54 -1.59
N ARG A 116 -2.16 -17.50 -0.30
CA ARG A 116 -1.22 -17.52 0.84
C ARG A 116 -0.18 -16.40 0.79
N LYS A 117 -0.51 -15.29 0.12
CA LYS A 117 0.35 -14.11 -0.06
C LYS A 117 -0.50 -12.85 0.05
N PHE A 118 0.12 -11.74 0.45
CA PHE A 118 -0.53 -10.43 0.45
C PHE A 118 -0.77 -9.91 -0.98
N PRO A 119 -1.79 -9.06 -1.19
CA PRO A 119 -1.99 -8.38 -2.46
C PRO A 119 -0.80 -7.48 -2.79
N SER A 120 -0.39 -7.42 -4.07
CA SER A 120 0.76 -6.64 -4.54
C SER A 120 0.58 -6.19 -6.00
N PHE A 121 -0.61 -5.70 -6.35
CA PHE A 121 -0.95 -5.36 -7.74
C PHE A 121 -0.40 -4.00 -8.19
N HIS A 122 -0.30 -3.01 -7.32
CA HIS A 122 0.17 -1.65 -7.67
C HIS A 122 -0.63 -1.02 -8.83
N THR A 123 -1.96 -1.16 -8.77
CA THR A 123 -2.92 -0.61 -9.74
C THR A 123 -2.80 0.92 -9.86
N TYR A 124 -3.37 1.49 -10.93
CA TYR A 124 -3.46 2.95 -11.04
C TYR A 124 -4.27 3.56 -9.89
N THR A 125 -5.35 2.90 -9.45
CA THR A 125 -6.16 3.34 -8.32
C THR A 125 -5.37 3.31 -7.01
N ALA A 126 -4.54 2.29 -6.76
CA ALA A 126 -3.64 2.24 -5.60
C ALA A 126 -2.66 3.42 -5.59
N LYS A 127 -2.10 3.80 -6.74
CA LYS A 127 -1.18 4.96 -6.82
C LYS A 127 -1.87 6.28 -6.53
N ILE A 128 -3.07 6.49 -7.10
CA ILE A 128 -3.86 7.69 -6.85
C ILE A 128 -4.28 7.74 -5.37
N TRP A 129 -4.68 6.59 -4.81
CA TRP A 129 -5.01 6.46 -3.40
C TRP A 129 -3.80 6.80 -2.50
N GLY A 130 -2.63 6.22 -2.76
CA GLY A 130 -1.40 6.49 -2.01
C GLY A 130 -1.00 7.98 -2.03
N LEU A 131 -1.08 8.64 -3.20
CA LEU A 131 -0.84 10.08 -3.30
C LEU A 131 -1.88 10.90 -2.52
N THR A 132 -3.14 10.50 -2.57
CA THR A 132 -4.20 11.18 -1.82
C THR A 132 -4.01 10.98 -0.31
N LEU A 133 -3.55 9.80 0.11
CA LEU A 133 -3.26 9.50 1.50
C LEU A 133 -2.06 10.31 2.03
N LEU A 134 -1.04 10.54 1.18
CA LEU A 134 0.04 11.50 1.47
C LEU A 134 -0.53 12.90 1.73
N VAL A 135 -1.35 13.41 0.79
CA VAL A 135 -1.97 14.75 0.93
C VAL A 135 -2.87 14.82 2.16
N ALA A 136 -3.62 13.76 2.46
CA ALA A 136 -4.51 13.72 3.62
C ALA A 136 -3.74 13.72 4.94
N THR A 137 -2.66 12.94 5.03
CA THR A 137 -1.83 12.86 6.23
C THR A 137 -1.06 14.17 6.44
N VAL A 138 -0.46 14.75 5.39
CA VAL A 138 0.21 16.06 5.47
C VAL A 138 -0.79 17.17 5.78
N GLY A 139 -1.99 17.12 5.19
CA GLY A 139 -3.08 18.06 5.50
C GLY A 139 -3.50 18.01 6.96
N LEU A 140 -3.68 16.81 7.50
CA LEU A 140 -4.10 16.60 8.89
C LEU A 140 -3.00 17.02 9.87
N PHE A 141 -1.81 16.41 9.79
CA PHE A 141 -0.74 16.66 10.74
C PHE A 141 -0.06 18.02 10.54
N GLY A 142 0.01 18.54 9.32
CA GLY A 142 0.67 19.81 9.02
C GLY A 142 -0.21 21.05 9.14
N PHE A 143 -1.52 20.91 8.93
CA PHE A 143 -2.43 22.05 8.80
C PHE A 143 -3.74 21.87 9.57
N ASP A 144 -3.88 20.81 10.37
CA ASP A 144 -5.14 20.46 11.06
C ASP A 144 -6.34 20.36 10.10
N TYR A 145 -6.07 19.93 8.86
CA TYR A 145 -7.07 19.91 7.78
C TYR A 145 -7.53 18.48 7.46
N ALA A 146 -8.58 18.03 8.14
CA ALA A 146 -9.09 16.67 8.03
C ALA A 146 -9.95 16.38 6.78
N LYS A 147 -10.43 17.39 6.04
CA LYS A 147 -11.42 17.18 4.97
C LYS A 147 -10.90 16.33 3.80
N THR A 148 -9.59 16.33 3.57
CA THR A 148 -8.90 15.48 2.57
C THR A 148 -9.06 13.99 2.85
N LEU A 149 -9.35 13.58 4.09
CA LEU A 149 -9.61 12.18 4.45
C LEU A 149 -10.81 11.59 3.70
N TRP A 150 -11.83 12.39 3.37
CA TRP A 150 -12.97 11.90 2.59
C TRP A 150 -12.54 11.34 1.23
N LEU A 151 -11.68 12.07 0.52
CA LEU A 151 -11.17 11.64 -0.78
C LEU A 151 -10.24 10.42 -0.64
N ALA A 152 -9.37 10.43 0.38
CA ALA A 152 -8.48 9.29 0.66
C ALA A 152 -9.28 8.01 0.97
N ILE A 153 -10.35 8.10 1.74
CA ILE A 153 -11.22 6.97 2.08
C ILE A 153 -12.01 6.49 0.85
N ALA A 154 -12.57 7.41 0.06
CA ALA A 154 -13.29 7.04 -1.16
C ALA A 154 -12.39 6.28 -2.15
N LEU A 155 -11.15 6.75 -2.32
CA LEU A 155 -10.16 6.08 -3.18
C LEU A 155 -9.64 4.77 -2.58
N CYS A 156 -9.55 4.67 -1.26
CA CYS A 156 -9.28 3.41 -0.57
C CYS A 156 -10.33 2.36 -0.94
N LEU A 157 -11.61 2.69 -0.75
CA LEU A 157 -12.72 1.79 -1.07
C LEU A 157 -12.72 1.39 -2.55
N LEU A 158 -12.51 2.35 -3.46
CA LEU A 158 -12.43 2.09 -4.89
C LEU A 158 -11.29 1.12 -5.23
N ASN A 159 -10.09 1.37 -4.69
CA ASN A 159 -8.94 0.49 -4.89
C ASN A 159 -9.19 -0.92 -4.30
N SER A 160 -9.69 -1.01 -3.07
CA SER A 160 -9.96 -2.30 -2.43
C SER A 160 -10.95 -3.13 -3.23
N LEU A 161 -12.01 -2.51 -3.77
CA LEU A 161 -12.97 -3.21 -4.63
C LEU A 161 -12.33 -3.70 -5.94
N GLU A 162 -11.49 -2.88 -6.58
CA GLU A 162 -10.76 -3.28 -7.78
C GLU A 162 -9.84 -4.48 -7.49
N GLU A 163 -9.02 -4.39 -6.44
CA GLU A 163 -8.07 -5.45 -6.07
C GLU A 163 -8.77 -6.72 -5.59
N ILE A 164 -9.92 -6.63 -4.92
CA ILE A 164 -10.76 -7.80 -4.60
C ILE A 164 -11.23 -8.47 -5.90
N GLY A 165 -11.76 -7.67 -6.84
CA GLY A 165 -12.17 -8.17 -8.15
C GLY A 165 -11.03 -8.88 -8.90
N MET A 166 -9.84 -8.28 -8.92
CA MET A 166 -8.65 -8.86 -9.52
C MET A 166 -8.20 -10.14 -8.82
N THR A 167 -8.22 -10.16 -7.49
CA THR A 167 -7.87 -11.34 -6.68
C THR A 167 -8.80 -12.50 -6.98
N LEU A 168 -10.11 -12.25 -7.10
CA LEU A 168 -11.10 -13.27 -7.45
C LEU A 168 -10.96 -13.74 -8.90
N LEU A 169 -10.64 -12.82 -9.81
CA LEU A 169 -10.50 -13.07 -11.25
C LEU A 169 -9.28 -13.93 -11.60
N LEU A 170 -8.11 -13.64 -11.02
CA LEU A 170 -6.85 -14.28 -11.40
C LEU A 170 -6.75 -15.71 -10.84
N PRO A 171 -6.26 -16.69 -11.63
CA PRO A 171 -6.12 -18.07 -11.15
C PRO A 171 -4.91 -18.25 -10.23
N GLU A 172 -3.87 -17.45 -10.43
CA GLU A 172 -2.60 -17.51 -9.70
C GLU A 172 -2.23 -16.11 -9.18
N TRP A 173 -1.39 -16.08 -8.16
CA TRP A 173 -0.91 -14.82 -7.59
C TRP A 173 0.04 -14.11 -8.55
N GLN A 174 -0.22 -12.83 -8.78
CA GLN A 174 0.55 -11.98 -9.70
C GLN A 174 0.92 -10.66 -9.01
N CYS A 175 2.02 -10.06 -9.46
CA CYS A 175 2.47 -8.74 -9.03
C CYS A 175 2.31 -7.72 -10.16
N ASP A 176 2.25 -6.44 -9.78
CA ASP A 176 2.45 -5.32 -10.70
C ASP A 176 1.46 -5.29 -11.89
N ILE A 177 0.18 -5.58 -11.62
CA ILE A 177 -0.91 -5.47 -12.60
C ILE A 177 -1.61 -4.12 -12.45
N LEU A 178 -1.59 -3.33 -13.53
CA LEU A 178 -1.94 -1.91 -13.49
C LEU A 178 -3.46 -1.63 -13.40
N SER A 179 -4.31 -2.58 -13.76
CA SER A 179 -5.77 -2.47 -13.58
C SER A 179 -6.49 -3.81 -13.76
N ILE A 180 -7.78 -3.85 -13.41
CA ILE A 180 -8.63 -5.02 -13.62
C ILE A 180 -8.73 -5.47 -15.10
N PHE A 181 -8.64 -4.54 -16.05
CA PHE A 181 -8.62 -4.85 -17.47
C PHE A 181 -7.36 -5.66 -17.86
N HIS A 182 -6.21 -5.28 -17.30
CA HIS A 182 -4.96 -6.01 -17.49
C HIS A 182 -5.04 -7.41 -16.84
N ALA A 183 -5.66 -7.53 -15.67
CA ALA A 183 -5.89 -8.82 -15.02
C ALA A 183 -6.80 -9.74 -15.86
N PHE A 184 -7.84 -9.19 -16.47
CA PHE A 184 -8.74 -9.95 -17.34
C PHE A 184 -8.02 -10.51 -18.58
N ASN A 185 -7.22 -9.69 -19.24
CA ASN A 185 -6.41 -10.12 -20.39
C ASN A 185 -5.39 -11.19 -19.97
N LEU A 186 -4.72 -11.00 -18.83
CA LEU A 186 -3.76 -11.96 -18.30
C LEU A 186 -4.40 -13.32 -17.99
N ARG A 187 -5.61 -13.33 -17.40
CA ARG A 187 -6.36 -14.56 -17.13
C ARG A 187 -6.60 -15.37 -18.40
N GLN A 188 -6.98 -14.73 -19.50
CA GLN A 188 -7.20 -15.43 -20.77
C GLN A 188 -5.92 -16.11 -21.27
N THR A 189 -4.78 -15.41 -21.19
CA THR A 189 -3.47 -15.98 -21.55
C THR A 189 -3.09 -17.17 -20.67
N LEU A 190 -3.32 -17.08 -19.36
CA LEU A 190 -3.04 -18.16 -18.41
C LEU A 190 -3.91 -19.39 -18.68
N MET A 191 -5.21 -19.20 -18.92
CA MET A 191 -6.14 -20.29 -19.22
C MET A 191 -5.83 -20.98 -20.56
N ALA A 192 -5.47 -20.20 -21.59
CA ALA A 192 -5.05 -20.76 -22.88
C ALA A 192 -3.79 -21.63 -22.73
N LYS A 193 -2.82 -21.20 -21.92
CA LYS A 193 -1.58 -21.94 -21.66
C LYS A 193 -1.84 -23.26 -20.92
N SER A 194 -2.68 -23.25 -19.88
CA SER A 194 -3.08 -24.47 -19.15
C SER A 194 -3.69 -25.50 -20.10
N LYS A 195 -4.65 -25.07 -20.94
CA LYS A 195 -5.34 -25.97 -21.88
C LYS A 195 -4.41 -26.59 -22.92
N ILE A 196 -3.38 -25.87 -23.35
CA ILE A 196 -2.34 -26.41 -24.25
C ILE A 196 -1.49 -27.46 -23.53
N GLN A 197 -1.10 -27.19 -22.28
CA GLN A 197 -0.30 -28.12 -21.47
C GLN A 197 -1.07 -29.42 -21.20
N ASP A 198 -2.36 -29.33 -20.89
CA ASP A 198 -3.24 -30.48 -20.64
C ASP A 198 -3.52 -31.31 -21.90
N ASN A 199 -3.42 -30.72 -23.10
CA ASN A 199 -3.59 -31.42 -24.37
C ASN A 199 -2.32 -32.14 -24.87
N ILE A 200 -1.15 -31.83 -24.28
CA ILE A 200 0.15 -32.40 -24.67
C ILE A 200 0.61 -33.47 -23.67
N ALA A 201 0.04 -33.49 -22.46
CA ALA A 201 0.27 -34.49 -21.43
C ALA A 201 -0.63 -35.73 -21.62
#